data_AF-A0A0K3APJ7-F1
#
_entry.id   AF-A0A0K3APJ7-F1
#
_cell.length_a   1.000
_cell.length_b   1.000
_cell.length_c   1.000
_cell.angle_alpha   90.00
_cell.angle_beta   90.00
_cell.angle_gamma   90.00
#
_symmetry.space_group_name_H-M   'P 1'
#
loop_
_entity.id
_entity.type
_entity.pdbx_description
1 polymer ?
#
loop_
_entity_poly.entity_id
_entity_poly.type
_entity_poly.pdbx_seq_one_letter_code
_entity_poly.pdbx_strand_id
1 'polypeptide(L)'
;MSLVGCSLQEIITRKDAIVRLLESRSYRLLCFTYEVSESKERSSELNSALENYLEKLLFTAHQELALYRIQSDSEDTHKRKLQHLHTLATELDESYSRFEYAKANLPNDRTAITVIFGPEDLQSKTQQTIQGLGNLNKALEGSQSKARELLERKNSLTHRLAKLAQVQQELVRRFTLVVNLVNQFASISTNCARNETAEKVLEECLFRIAVEFSWQDWTERIKKVTNSLEEVKPVTETKTPFFGSHDRDKFIYDTLTSQTASLKLMVGRTDSLLKLVDKLLS
;
A
#
# COMPACT_ATOMS: atom_id res chain seq x y z
N MET A 1 -36.22 -11.16 -16.99
CA MET A 1 -37.03 -9.93 -17.13
C MET A 1 -38.23 -10.03 -16.20
N SER A 2 -38.21 -9.31 -15.09
CA SER A 2 -39.40 -8.89 -14.34
C SER A 2 -38.97 -7.77 -13.39
N LEU A 3 -39.04 -6.53 -13.87
CA LEU A 3 -38.99 -5.35 -13.02
C LEU A 3 -40.24 -5.40 -12.14
N VAL A 4 -40.07 -5.75 -10.87
CA VAL A 4 -41.12 -5.65 -9.86
C VAL A 4 -41.42 -4.17 -9.70
N GLY A 5 -42.54 -3.74 -10.30
CA GLY A 5 -43.03 -2.38 -10.20
C GLY A 5 -43.32 -2.04 -8.75
N CYS A 6 -42.57 -1.08 -8.19
CA CYS A 6 -43.01 -0.38 -7.00
C CYS A 6 -44.41 0.17 -7.26
N SER A 7 -45.36 -0.16 -6.38
CA SER A 7 -46.72 0.33 -6.52
C SER A 7 -46.75 1.85 -6.36
N LEU A 8 -47.63 2.53 -7.09
CA LEU A 8 -47.81 3.99 -6.99
C LEU A 8 -48.03 4.42 -5.53
N GLN A 9 -48.68 3.55 -4.75
CA GLN A 9 -48.95 3.72 -3.31
C GLN A 9 -47.67 3.74 -2.46
N GLU A 10 -46.67 2.92 -2.77
CA GLU A 10 -45.37 2.89 -2.08
C GLU A 10 -44.53 4.13 -2.37
N ILE A 11 -44.64 4.68 -3.58
CA ILE A 11 -43.95 5.92 -3.95
C ILE A 11 -44.61 7.12 -3.26
N ILE A 12 -45.94 7.16 -3.22
CA ILE A 12 -46.70 8.23 -2.53
C ILE A 12 -46.46 8.17 -1.03
N THR A 13 -46.46 6.99 -0.41
CA THR A 13 -46.18 6.85 1.04
C THR A 13 -44.74 7.18 1.39
N ARG A 14 -43.75 6.84 0.55
CA ARG A 14 -42.36 7.30 0.75
C ARG A 14 -42.22 8.80 0.57
N LYS A 15 -42.88 9.38 -0.42
CA LYS A 15 -42.92 10.83 -0.64
C LYS A 15 -43.54 11.53 0.57
N ASP A 16 -44.70 11.08 1.05
CA ASP A 16 -45.38 11.69 2.20
C ASP A 16 -44.62 11.48 3.52
N ALA A 17 -43.92 10.35 3.67
CA ALA A 17 -43.03 10.12 4.81
C ALA A 17 -41.83 11.09 4.78
N ILE A 18 -41.22 11.29 3.61
CA ILE A 18 -40.11 12.23 3.43
C ILE A 18 -40.60 13.66 3.63
N VAL A 19 -41.72 14.05 3.02
CA VAL A 19 -42.33 15.38 3.18
C VAL A 19 -42.69 15.66 4.64
N ARG A 20 -43.24 14.70 5.40
CA ARG A 20 -43.47 14.85 6.85
C ARG A 20 -42.18 14.91 7.67
N LEU A 21 -41.12 14.22 7.24
CA LEU A 21 -39.79 14.28 7.86
C LEU A 21 -39.14 15.66 7.63
N LEU A 22 -39.41 16.24 6.46
CA LEU A 22 -38.98 17.56 6.03
C LEU A 22 -39.81 18.69 6.68
N GLU A 23 -41.11 18.48 6.90
CA GLU A 23 -42.00 19.42 7.60
C GLU A 23 -41.77 19.43 9.13
N SER A 24 -41.31 18.31 9.71
CA SER A 24 -41.06 18.18 11.16
C SER A 24 -39.66 18.61 11.58
N ARG A 25 -38.70 18.72 10.65
CA ARG A 25 -37.32 19.10 10.95
C ARG A 25 -37.04 20.48 10.39
N SER A 26 -36.97 21.48 11.28
CA SER A 26 -36.34 22.76 10.97
C SER A 26 -34.97 22.51 10.33
N TYR A 27 -34.84 22.87 9.06
CA TYR A 27 -33.64 22.63 8.27
C TYR A 27 -32.48 23.50 8.76
N ARG A 28 -31.71 23.00 9.73
CA ARG A 28 -30.32 23.43 9.90
C ARG A 28 -29.42 22.41 9.23
N LEU A 29 -29.34 22.51 7.90
CA LEU A 29 -28.24 21.92 7.15
C LEU A 29 -26.93 22.35 7.83
N LEU A 30 -26.18 21.39 8.38
CA LEU A 30 -24.93 21.69 9.07
C LEU A 30 -23.80 21.85 8.06
N CYS A 31 -23.59 20.82 7.23
CA CYS A 31 -22.52 20.79 6.25
C CYS A 31 -22.73 19.71 5.17
N PHE A 32 -21.90 19.78 4.14
CA PHE A 32 -21.69 18.70 3.19
C PHE A 32 -20.44 17.92 3.57
N THR A 33 -20.48 16.61 3.37
CA THR A 33 -19.35 15.69 3.56
C THR A 33 -19.17 14.82 2.33
N TYR A 34 -18.13 14.01 2.35
CA TYR A 34 -17.68 13.24 1.20
C TYR A 34 -17.73 11.76 1.51
N GLU A 35 -18.29 10.99 0.60
CA GLU A 35 -18.37 9.53 0.72
C GLU A 35 -17.82 8.88 -0.55
N VAL A 36 -16.89 7.95 -0.38
CA VAL A 36 -16.26 7.26 -1.51
C VAL A 36 -17.21 6.21 -2.05
N SER A 37 -17.60 6.36 -3.32
CA SER A 37 -18.44 5.39 -4.00
C SER A 37 -17.59 4.36 -4.75
N GLU A 38 -18.11 3.15 -4.89
CA GLU A 38 -17.44 2.06 -5.59
C GLU A 38 -17.29 2.34 -7.10
N SER A 39 -18.20 3.11 -7.68
CA SER A 39 -18.17 3.48 -9.10
C SER A 39 -18.26 4.99 -9.32
N LYS A 40 -17.53 5.46 -10.35
CA LYS A 40 -17.54 6.87 -10.80
C LYS A 40 -18.90 7.30 -11.34
N GLU A 41 -19.60 6.38 -12.02
CA GLU A 41 -20.94 6.63 -12.55
C GLU A 41 -21.93 6.91 -11.42
N ARG A 42 -21.88 6.12 -10.35
CA ARG A 42 -22.78 6.27 -9.20
C ARG A 42 -22.51 7.55 -8.41
N SER A 43 -21.25 7.95 -8.21
CA SER A 43 -20.94 9.24 -7.57
C SER A 43 -21.40 10.43 -8.42
N SER A 44 -21.23 10.35 -9.75
CA SER A 44 -21.70 11.40 -10.66
C SER A 44 -23.23 11.50 -10.68
N GLU A 45 -23.94 10.38 -10.71
CA GLU A 45 -25.41 10.34 -10.65
C GLU A 45 -25.93 10.93 -9.34
N LEU A 46 -25.33 10.58 -8.21
CA LEU A 46 -25.73 11.11 -6.90
C LEU A 46 -25.50 12.61 -6.80
N ASN A 47 -24.34 13.09 -7.27
CA ASN A 47 -24.03 14.52 -7.26
C ASN A 47 -24.98 15.30 -8.17
N SER A 48 -25.27 14.78 -9.37
CA SER A 48 -26.22 15.40 -10.31
C SER A 48 -27.65 15.37 -9.76
N ALA A 49 -28.07 14.29 -9.11
CA ALA A 49 -29.40 14.21 -8.49
C ALA A 49 -29.54 15.23 -7.35
N LEU A 50 -28.51 15.40 -6.53
CA LEU A 50 -28.47 16.39 -5.45
C LEU A 50 -28.52 17.81 -5.99
N GLU A 51 -27.73 18.12 -7.03
CA GLU A 51 -27.74 19.41 -7.72
C GLU A 51 -29.13 19.74 -8.27
N ASN A 52 -29.71 18.85 -9.07
CA ASN A 52 -31.06 19.02 -9.62
C ASN A 52 -32.13 19.21 -8.54
N TYR A 53 -31.97 18.57 -7.38
CA TYR A 53 -32.89 18.72 -6.27
C TYR A 53 -32.77 20.11 -5.62
N LEU A 54 -31.54 20.56 -5.36
CA LEU A 54 -31.27 21.88 -4.79
C LEU A 54 -31.72 23.00 -5.72
N GLU A 55 -31.47 22.89 -7.03
CA GLU A 55 -31.94 23.85 -8.04
C GLU A 55 -33.48 23.98 -8.04
N LYS A 56 -34.19 22.85 -7.98
CA LYS A 56 -35.67 22.83 -7.94
C LYS A 56 -36.21 23.49 -6.67
N LEU A 57 -35.59 23.19 -5.52
CA LEU A 57 -35.98 23.81 -4.25
C LEU A 57 -35.74 25.33 -4.27
N LEU A 58 -34.57 25.74 -4.76
CA LEU A 58 -34.19 27.14 -4.90
C LEU A 58 -35.20 27.89 -5.79
N PHE A 59 -35.50 27.32 -6.96
CA PHE A 59 -36.47 27.90 -7.89
C PHE A 59 -37.86 28.03 -7.25
N THR A 60 -38.34 26.97 -6.59
CA THR A 60 -39.67 26.96 -5.97
C THR A 60 -39.78 28.00 -4.86
N ALA A 61 -38.75 28.10 -3.99
CA ALA A 61 -38.74 29.07 -2.90
C ALA A 61 -38.74 30.52 -3.41
N HIS A 62 -37.93 30.84 -4.42
CA HIS A 62 -37.91 32.17 -5.03
C HIS A 62 -39.20 32.47 -5.80
N GLN A 63 -39.80 31.48 -6.46
CA GLN A 63 -41.10 31.62 -7.12
C GLN A 63 -42.22 31.93 -6.11
N GLU A 64 -42.30 31.18 -5.01
CA GLU A 64 -43.29 31.41 -3.96
C GLU A 64 -43.11 32.78 -3.31
N LEU A 65 -41.86 33.18 -3.05
CA LEU A 65 -41.54 34.50 -2.52
C LEU A 65 -41.92 35.63 -3.48
N ALA A 66 -41.68 35.46 -4.79
CA ALA A 66 -42.07 36.43 -5.81
C ALA A 66 -43.60 36.55 -5.93
N LEU A 67 -44.31 35.42 -5.94
CA LEU A 67 -45.78 35.40 -5.98
C LEU A 67 -46.39 36.08 -4.75
N TYR A 68 -45.85 35.80 -3.54
CA TYR A 68 -46.32 36.44 -2.31
C TYR A 68 -46.04 37.94 -2.26
N ARG A 69 -44.98 38.43 -2.91
CA ARG A 69 -44.70 39.87 -3.04
C ARG A 69 -45.67 40.59 -3.98
N ILE A 70 -46.18 39.89 -5.00
CA ILE A 70 -47.12 40.47 -5.99
C ILE A 70 -48.56 40.45 -5.46
N GLN A 71 -48.93 39.44 -4.66
CA GLN A 71 -50.30 39.24 -4.17
C GLN A 71 -50.66 40.02 -2.90
N SER A 72 -49.76 40.83 -2.34
CA SER A 72 -49.95 41.40 -1.00
C SER A 72 -50.87 42.63 -0.98
N ASP A 73 -52.14 42.42 -0.62
CA ASP A 73 -53.01 43.42 0.02
C ASP A 73 -52.85 43.35 1.56
N SER A 74 -53.04 44.48 2.23
CA SER A 74 -52.48 44.80 3.56
C SER A 74 -53.10 44.05 4.75
N GLU A 75 -52.49 42.94 5.19
CA GLU A 75 -52.76 42.35 6.52
C GLU A 75 -51.48 41.94 7.26
N ASP A 76 -51.47 42.04 8.61
CA ASP A 76 -50.28 41.72 9.44
C ASP A 76 -49.91 40.21 9.45
N THR A 77 -50.83 39.33 9.10
CA THR A 77 -50.58 37.89 8.85
C THR A 77 -49.69 37.67 7.62
N HIS A 78 -49.80 38.53 6.60
CA HIS A 78 -48.94 38.48 5.41
C HIS A 78 -47.49 38.83 5.73
N LYS A 79 -47.23 39.79 6.64
CA LYS A 79 -45.86 40.17 7.02
C LYS A 79 -45.07 39.01 7.63
N ARG A 80 -45.70 38.22 8.52
CA ARG A 80 -45.05 37.06 9.15
C ARG A 80 -44.74 35.97 8.13
N LYS A 81 -45.67 35.68 7.22
CA LYS A 81 -45.48 34.67 6.19
C LYS A 81 -44.44 35.10 5.15
N LEU A 82 -44.42 36.37 4.77
CA LEU A 82 -43.40 36.95 3.90
C LEU A 82 -42.00 36.90 4.55
N GLN A 83 -41.89 37.24 5.84
CA GLN A 83 -40.64 37.11 6.58
C GLN A 83 -40.15 35.66 6.62
N HIS A 84 -41.05 34.70 6.89
CA HIS A 84 -40.71 33.29 6.88
C HIS A 84 -40.23 32.79 5.51
N LEU A 85 -40.95 33.13 4.44
CA LEU A 85 -40.53 32.80 3.06
C LEU A 85 -39.19 33.45 2.71
N HIS A 86 -38.94 34.67 3.18
CA HIS A 86 -37.67 35.34 2.96
C HIS A 86 -36.51 34.63 3.67
N THR A 87 -36.70 34.25 4.93
CA THR A 87 -35.72 33.45 5.68
C THR A 87 -35.44 32.12 4.98
N LEU A 88 -36.48 31.43 4.52
CA LEU A 88 -36.36 30.15 3.82
C LEU A 88 -35.56 30.30 2.51
N ALA A 89 -35.88 31.32 1.69
CA ALA A 89 -35.14 31.59 0.46
C ALA A 89 -33.66 31.89 0.74
N THR A 90 -33.36 32.70 1.77
CA THR A 90 -31.96 33.01 2.14
C THR A 90 -31.21 31.78 2.67
N GLU A 91 -31.86 30.92 3.46
CA GLU A 91 -31.25 29.68 3.94
C GLU A 91 -30.96 28.72 2.78
N LEU A 92 -31.84 28.66 1.77
CA LEU A 92 -31.61 27.89 0.55
C LEU A 92 -30.47 28.47 -0.30
N ASP A 93 -30.39 29.79 -0.49
CA ASP A 93 -29.28 30.45 -1.21
C ASP A 93 -27.93 30.12 -0.55
N GLU A 94 -27.87 30.18 0.79
CA GLU A 94 -26.67 29.79 1.54
C GLU A 94 -26.34 28.30 1.38
N SER A 95 -27.36 27.42 1.42
CA SER A 95 -27.17 25.99 1.25
C SER A 95 -26.64 25.63 -0.14
N TYR A 96 -27.15 26.30 -1.17
CA TYR A 96 -26.71 26.14 -2.54
C TYR A 96 -25.27 26.62 -2.72
N SER A 97 -24.91 27.76 -2.12
CA SER A 97 -23.53 28.28 -2.12
C SER A 97 -22.54 27.32 -1.46
N ARG A 98 -22.94 26.67 -0.35
CA ARG A 98 -22.13 25.64 0.32
C ARG A 98 -21.99 24.37 -0.54
N PHE A 99 -23.02 24.02 -1.31
CA PHE A 99 -22.99 22.90 -2.24
C PHE A 99 -22.02 23.16 -3.40
N GLU A 100 -22.10 24.33 -4.04
CA GLU A 100 -21.16 24.75 -5.09
C GLU A 100 -19.71 24.72 -4.59
N TYR A 101 -19.48 25.19 -3.36
CA TYR A 101 -18.16 25.10 -2.73
C TYR A 101 -17.70 23.65 -2.53
N ALA A 102 -18.59 22.75 -2.09
CA ALA A 102 -18.26 21.33 -1.92
C ALA A 102 -17.99 20.63 -3.26
N LYS A 103 -18.73 21.01 -4.32
CA LYS A 103 -18.53 20.53 -5.68
C LYS A 103 -17.19 20.99 -6.26
N ALA A 104 -16.82 22.25 -6.05
CA ALA A 104 -15.52 22.79 -6.49
C ALA A 104 -14.33 22.12 -5.77
N ASN A 105 -14.52 21.63 -4.54
CA ASN A 105 -13.48 21.01 -3.71
C ASN A 105 -13.58 19.48 -3.64
N LEU A 106 -14.14 18.84 -4.68
CA LEU A 106 -14.23 17.39 -4.75
C LEU A 106 -12.83 16.75 -4.70
N PRO A 107 -12.56 15.83 -3.74
CA PRO A 107 -11.24 15.20 -3.62
C PRO A 107 -10.89 14.32 -4.82
N ASN A 108 -11.90 13.67 -5.42
CA ASN A 108 -11.78 12.70 -6.49
C ASN A 108 -13.12 12.54 -7.23
N ASP A 109 -13.08 12.10 -8.49
CA ASP A 109 -14.26 11.82 -9.33
C ASP A 109 -15.19 10.72 -8.78
N ARG A 110 -14.70 9.91 -7.84
CA ARG A 110 -15.44 8.79 -7.21
C ARG A 110 -16.14 9.19 -5.92
N THR A 111 -16.11 10.46 -5.57
CA THR A 111 -16.64 10.96 -4.31
C THR A 111 -18.05 11.50 -4.52
N ALA A 112 -19.00 10.96 -3.76
CA ALA A 112 -20.35 11.51 -3.66
C ALA A 112 -20.39 12.57 -2.55
N ILE A 113 -21.11 13.66 -2.80
CA ILE A 113 -21.39 14.70 -1.82
C ILE A 113 -22.59 14.23 -0.99
N THR A 114 -22.39 14.06 0.31
CA THR A 114 -23.41 13.61 1.25
C THR A 114 -23.79 14.73 2.20
N VAL A 115 -25.09 14.88 2.44
CA VAL A 115 -25.64 15.96 3.27
C VAL A 115 -25.66 15.55 4.74
N ILE A 116 -25.37 16.47 5.66
CA ILE A 116 -25.53 16.26 7.11
C ILE A 116 -26.62 17.16 7.68
N PHE A 117 -27.67 16.53 8.21
CA PHE A 117 -28.82 17.22 8.78
C PHE A 117 -28.78 17.21 10.32
N GLY A 118 -28.34 18.31 10.91
CA GLY A 118 -28.35 18.48 12.36
C GLY A 118 -27.37 17.56 13.12
N PRO A 119 -27.28 17.72 14.45
CA PRO A 119 -26.25 17.09 15.26
C PRO A 119 -26.42 15.56 15.38
N GLU A 120 -27.65 15.05 15.29
CA GLU A 120 -27.93 13.60 15.37
C GLU A 120 -27.34 12.84 14.17
N ASP A 121 -27.51 13.36 12.96
CA ASP A 121 -26.98 12.75 11.74
C ASP A 121 -25.43 12.81 11.72
N LEU A 122 -24.88 13.93 12.19
CA LEU A 122 -23.43 14.06 12.42
C LEU A 122 -22.91 13.00 13.39
N GLN A 123 -23.61 12.79 14.51
CA GLN A 123 -23.24 11.78 15.51
C GLN A 123 -23.30 10.37 14.92
N SER A 124 -24.36 10.05 14.17
CA SER A 124 -24.53 8.77 13.49
C SER A 124 -23.38 8.49 12.51
N LYS A 125 -23.07 9.45 11.61
CA LYS A 125 -21.95 9.33 10.66
C LYS A 125 -20.59 9.22 11.37
N THR A 126 -20.41 9.92 12.49
CA THR A 126 -19.19 9.83 13.30
C THR A 126 -19.05 8.43 13.91
N GLN A 127 -20.12 7.85 14.45
CA GLN A 127 -20.12 6.49 14.98
C GLN A 127 -19.83 5.45 13.90
N GLN A 128 -20.43 5.58 12.72
CA GLN A 128 -20.13 4.72 11.56
C GLN A 128 -18.65 4.80 11.17
N THR A 129 -18.08 6.01 11.16
CA THR A 129 -16.66 6.22 10.86
C THR A 129 -15.76 5.55 11.92
N ILE A 130 -16.09 5.69 13.20
CA ILE A 130 -15.34 5.04 14.30
C ILE A 130 -15.39 3.51 14.17
N GLN A 131 -16.54 2.95 13.84
CA GLN A 131 -16.67 1.50 13.61
C GLN A 131 -15.83 1.05 12.40
N GLY A 132 -15.87 1.80 11.30
CA GLY A 132 -15.05 1.55 10.11
C GLY A 132 -13.55 1.56 10.43
N LEU A 133 -13.09 2.56 11.19
CA LEU A 133 -11.70 2.63 11.67
C LEU A 133 -11.34 1.44 12.56
N GLY A 134 -12.24 1.01 13.44
CA GLY A 134 -12.04 -0.19 14.28
C GLY A 134 -11.85 -1.46 13.45
N ASN A 135 -12.61 -1.61 12.36
CA ASN A 135 -12.47 -2.75 11.45
C ASN A 135 -11.15 -2.68 10.65
N LEU A 136 -10.77 -1.49 10.18
CA LEU A 136 -9.49 -1.28 9.49
C LEU A 136 -8.30 -1.57 10.40
N ASN A 137 -8.37 -1.16 11.66
CA ASN A 137 -7.30 -1.42 12.62
C ASN A 137 -7.12 -2.93 12.88
N LYS A 138 -8.22 -3.68 13.03
CA LYS A 138 -8.16 -5.15 13.14
C LYS A 138 -7.56 -5.81 11.90
N ALA A 139 -7.92 -5.32 10.70
CA ALA A 139 -7.35 -5.82 9.45
C ALA A 139 -5.84 -5.54 9.38
N LEU A 140 -5.41 -4.35 9.82
CA LEU A 140 -4.01 -3.95 9.88
C LEU A 140 -3.22 -4.84 10.87
N GLU A 141 -3.75 -5.07 12.06
CA GLU A 141 -3.15 -5.97 13.06
C GLU A 141 -3.00 -7.40 12.50
N GLY A 142 -4.03 -7.91 11.82
CA GLY A 142 -3.97 -9.20 11.14
C GLY A 142 -2.90 -9.25 10.04
N SER A 143 -2.75 -8.17 9.27
CA SER A 143 -1.70 -8.05 8.25
C SER A 143 -0.30 -8.00 8.87
N GLN A 144 -0.13 -7.28 9.98
CA GLN A 144 1.15 -7.22 10.70
C GLN A 144 1.53 -8.58 11.30
N SER A 145 0.57 -9.31 11.87
CA SER A 145 0.79 -10.66 12.38
C SER A 145 1.29 -11.60 11.28
N LYS A 146 0.62 -11.60 10.11
CA LYS A 146 1.07 -12.39 8.95
C LYS A 146 2.46 -11.99 8.46
N ALA A 147 2.78 -10.70 8.46
CA ALA A 147 4.11 -10.23 8.07
C ALA A 147 5.21 -10.74 9.02
N ARG A 148 4.93 -10.80 10.33
CA ARG A 148 5.85 -11.39 11.32
C ARG A 148 6.05 -12.89 11.08
N GLU A 149 4.97 -13.64 10.85
CA GLU A 149 5.05 -15.07 10.55
C GLU A 149 5.88 -15.34 9.28
N LEU A 150 5.69 -14.55 8.23
CA LEU A 150 6.48 -14.66 7.00
C LEU A 150 7.97 -14.35 7.24
N LEU A 151 8.28 -13.39 8.11
CA LEU A 151 9.66 -13.07 8.48
C LEU A 151 10.32 -14.23 9.23
N GLU A 152 9.63 -14.82 10.21
CA GLU A 152 10.12 -15.98 10.95
C GLU A 152 10.34 -17.18 10.03
N ARG A 153 9.39 -17.42 9.13
CA ARG A 153 9.50 -18.49 8.12
C ARG A 153 10.68 -18.26 7.18
N LYS A 154 10.91 -17.02 6.73
CA LYS A 154 12.09 -16.65 5.93
C LYS A 154 13.38 -16.98 6.69
N ASN A 155 13.49 -16.58 7.95
CA ASN A 155 14.69 -16.81 8.77
C ASN A 155 14.95 -18.32 8.96
N SER A 156 13.89 -19.09 9.21
CA SER A 156 13.97 -20.56 9.27
C SER A 156 14.44 -21.18 7.95
N LEU A 157 13.92 -20.70 6.81
CA LEU A 157 14.36 -21.15 5.49
C LEU A 157 15.83 -20.80 5.22
N THR A 158 16.29 -19.60 5.59
CA THR A 158 17.71 -19.23 5.43
C THR A 158 18.63 -20.14 6.25
N HIS A 159 18.24 -20.50 7.46
CA HIS A 159 19.00 -21.45 8.28
C HIS A 159 19.05 -22.84 7.65
N ARG A 160 17.91 -23.32 7.13
CA ARG A 160 17.83 -24.61 6.44
C ARG A 160 18.67 -24.62 5.15
N LEU A 161 18.68 -23.53 4.39
CA LEU A 161 19.52 -23.37 3.21
C LEU A 161 21.01 -23.41 3.56
N ALA A 162 21.43 -22.73 4.64
CA ALA A 162 22.81 -22.79 5.11
C ALA A 162 23.22 -24.22 5.48
N LYS A 163 22.35 -24.97 6.19
CA LYS A 163 22.59 -26.39 6.49
C LYS A 163 22.68 -27.25 5.23
N LEU A 164 21.79 -27.04 4.25
CA LEU A 164 21.82 -27.77 2.99
C LEU A 164 23.10 -27.49 2.21
N ALA A 165 23.57 -26.24 2.17
CA ALA A 165 24.84 -25.87 1.54
C ALA A 165 26.02 -26.58 2.22
N GLN A 166 26.04 -26.67 3.55
CA GLN A 166 27.06 -27.40 4.29
C GLN A 166 27.03 -28.91 3.98
N VAL A 167 25.84 -29.52 3.94
CA VAL A 167 25.68 -30.94 3.58
C VAL A 167 26.13 -31.18 2.14
N GLN A 168 25.81 -30.28 1.21
CA GLN A 168 26.25 -30.38 -0.18
C GLN A 168 27.79 -30.33 -0.28
N GLN A 169 28.46 -29.42 0.44
CA GLN A 169 29.92 -29.35 0.46
C GLN A 169 30.54 -30.66 0.97
N GLU A 170 30.00 -31.22 2.06
CA GLU A 170 30.50 -32.48 2.62
C GLU A 170 30.23 -33.66 1.69
N LEU A 171 29.08 -33.68 1.02
CA LEU A 171 28.74 -34.70 0.03
C LEU A 171 29.72 -34.66 -1.16
N VAL A 172 29.97 -33.47 -1.71
CA VAL A 172 30.95 -33.27 -2.79
C VAL A 172 32.33 -33.75 -2.35
N ARG A 173 32.78 -33.39 -1.15
CA ARG A 173 34.07 -33.85 -0.59
C ARG A 173 34.15 -35.39 -0.53
N ARG A 174 33.10 -36.05 -0.03
CA ARG A 174 33.04 -37.51 0.05
C ARG A 174 33.02 -38.17 -1.33
N PHE A 175 32.24 -37.62 -2.27
CA PHE A 175 32.23 -38.11 -3.64
C PHE A 175 33.61 -38.00 -4.28
N THR A 176 34.30 -36.88 -4.14
CA THR A 176 35.68 -36.73 -4.62
C THR A 176 36.62 -37.78 -4.04
N LEU A 177 36.50 -38.08 -2.73
CA LEU A 177 37.29 -39.15 -2.11
C LEU A 177 36.98 -40.54 -2.68
N VAL A 178 35.69 -40.87 -2.85
CA VAL A 178 35.28 -42.15 -3.43
C VAL A 178 35.80 -42.28 -4.86
N VAL A 179 35.66 -41.25 -5.69
CA VAL A 179 36.19 -41.23 -7.07
C VAL A 179 37.70 -41.43 -7.06
N ASN A 180 38.42 -40.76 -6.17
CA ASN A 180 39.87 -40.93 -6.04
C ASN A 180 40.26 -42.36 -5.62
N LEU A 181 39.53 -42.96 -4.67
CA LEU A 181 39.77 -44.34 -4.24
C LEU A 181 39.47 -45.35 -5.36
N VAL A 182 38.39 -45.15 -6.12
CA VAL A 182 38.07 -45.97 -7.30
C VAL A 182 39.18 -45.87 -8.34
N ASN A 183 39.67 -44.66 -8.62
CA ASN A 183 40.80 -44.45 -9.55
C ASN A 183 42.08 -45.13 -9.07
N GLN A 184 42.39 -45.06 -7.77
CA GLN A 184 43.55 -45.74 -7.19
C GLN A 184 43.40 -47.27 -7.28
N PHE A 185 42.24 -47.82 -6.94
CA PHE A 185 41.98 -49.24 -7.01
C PHE A 185 42.06 -49.77 -8.45
N ALA A 186 41.46 -49.04 -9.40
CA ALA A 186 41.53 -49.34 -10.82
C ALA A 186 42.98 -49.34 -11.35
N SER A 187 43.81 -48.41 -10.87
CA SER A 187 45.23 -48.36 -11.20
C SER A 187 46.02 -49.55 -10.66
N ILE A 188 45.72 -50.03 -9.45
CA ILE A 188 46.40 -51.18 -8.84
C ILE A 188 45.95 -52.49 -9.51
N SER A 189 44.69 -52.55 -9.92
CA SER A 189 44.07 -53.72 -10.57
C SER A 189 44.57 -53.98 -12.01
N THR A 190 45.44 -53.14 -12.57
CA THR A 190 46.00 -53.23 -13.95
C THR A 190 44.99 -53.30 -15.12
N ASN A 191 43.69 -53.13 -14.86
CA ASN A 191 42.62 -53.34 -15.84
C ASN A 191 42.08 -52.07 -16.50
N CYS A 192 42.71 -50.90 -16.30
CA CYS A 192 42.26 -49.64 -16.89
C CYS A 192 43.35 -48.96 -17.73
N ALA A 193 43.02 -48.63 -18.98
CA ALA A 193 43.83 -47.78 -19.83
C ALA A 193 43.80 -46.34 -19.30
N ARG A 194 44.89 -45.89 -18.67
CA ARG A 194 45.03 -44.51 -18.21
C ARG A 194 45.25 -43.58 -19.40
N ASN A 195 44.58 -42.43 -19.39
CA ASN A 195 44.86 -41.37 -20.34
C ASN A 195 46.03 -40.52 -19.81
N GLU A 196 47.26 -40.91 -20.15
CA GLU A 196 48.49 -40.24 -19.70
C GLU A 196 48.52 -38.73 -19.97
N THR A 197 47.86 -38.29 -21.05
CA THR A 197 47.80 -36.85 -21.37
C THR A 197 46.92 -36.07 -20.41
N ALA A 198 45.78 -36.63 -20.01
CA ALA A 198 44.89 -36.01 -19.04
C ALA A 198 45.48 -36.01 -17.62
N GLU A 199 46.19 -37.07 -17.24
CA GLU A 199 46.86 -37.15 -15.93
C GLU A 199 47.98 -36.11 -15.81
N LYS A 200 48.84 -35.96 -16.84
CA LYS A 200 49.90 -34.93 -16.85
C LYS A 200 49.35 -33.50 -16.75
N VAL A 201 48.24 -33.21 -17.43
CA VAL A 201 47.57 -31.91 -17.33
C VAL A 201 47.00 -31.68 -15.94
N LEU A 202 46.37 -32.68 -15.33
CA LEU A 202 45.84 -32.60 -13.98
C LEU A 202 46.94 -32.38 -12.94
N GLU A 203 48.05 -33.11 -13.04
CA GLU A 203 49.22 -32.98 -12.15
C GLU A 203 49.83 -31.58 -12.24
N GLU A 204 50.04 -31.06 -13.45
CA GLU A 204 50.55 -29.70 -13.66
C GLU A 204 49.59 -28.64 -13.09
N CYS A 205 48.27 -28.80 -13.26
CA CYS A 205 47.27 -27.91 -12.65
C CYS A 205 47.30 -27.95 -11.12
N LEU A 206 47.36 -29.14 -10.51
CA LEU A 206 47.44 -29.28 -9.05
C LEU A 206 48.76 -28.73 -8.50
N PHE A 207 49.87 -28.94 -9.20
CA PHE A 207 51.18 -28.39 -8.84
C PHE A 207 51.18 -26.87 -8.87
N ARG A 208 50.65 -26.26 -9.94
CA ARG A 208 50.51 -24.79 -10.03
C ARG A 208 49.66 -24.23 -8.90
N ILE A 209 48.51 -24.84 -8.61
CA ILE A 209 47.65 -24.42 -7.50
C ILE A 209 48.41 -24.57 -6.16
N ALA A 210 49.13 -25.67 -5.93
CA ALA A 210 49.89 -25.87 -4.69
C ALA A 210 51.03 -24.85 -4.50
N VAL A 211 51.67 -24.43 -5.59
CA VAL A 211 52.71 -23.40 -5.58
C VAL A 211 52.11 -22.00 -5.35
N GLU A 212 51.02 -21.66 -6.04
CA GLU A 212 50.32 -20.37 -5.87
C GLU A 212 49.64 -20.23 -4.50
N PHE A 213 49.21 -21.34 -3.91
CA PHE A 213 48.56 -21.42 -2.60
C PHE A 213 49.45 -22.10 -1.56
N SER A 214 50.73 -21.73 -1.52
CA SER A 214 51.66 -22.27 -0.53
C SER A 214 51.16 -21.96 0.90
N TRP A 215 51.33 -22.93 1.81
CA TRP A 215 50.91 -22.79 3.21
C TRP A 215 51.56 -21.57 3.89
N GLN A 216 52.81 -21.28 3.55
CA GLN A 216 53.58 -20.19 4.14
C GLN A 216 53.01 -18.82 3.72
N ASP A 217 52.71 -18.63 2.43
CA ASP A 217 52.13 -17.39 1.92
C ASP A 217 50.75 -17.10 2.52
N TRP A 218 49.91 -18.13 2.66
CA TRP A 218 48.59 -17.98 3.26
C TRP A 218 48.64 -17.71 4.75
N THR A 219 49.54 -18.38 5.48
CA THR A 219 49.70 -18.16 6.92
C THR A 219 50.18 -16.74 7.20
N GLU A 220 51.11 -16.22 6.40
CA GLU A 220 51.60 -14.85 6.53
C GLU A 220 50.53 -13.81 6.19
N ARG A 221 49.76 -14.02 5.11
CA ARG A 221 48.63 -13.16 4.74
C ARG A 221 47.55 -13.14 5.81
N ILE A 222 47.17 -14.31 6.34
CA ILE A 222 46.18 -14.41 7.43
C ILE A 222 46.68 -13.67 8.67
N LYS A 223 47.93 -13.92 9.10
CA LYS A 223 48.53 -13.20 10.24
C LYS A 223 48.54 -11.70 10.03
N LYS A 224 48.89 -11.23 8.83
CA LYS A 224 48.88 -9.79 8.51
C LYS A 224 47.47 -9.21 8.65
N VAL A 225 46.45 -9.88 8.13
CA VAL A 225 45.04 -9.44 8.24
C VAL A 225 44.55 -9.51 9.68
N THR A 226 44.88 -10.56 10.43
CA THR A 226 44.52 -10.70 11.85
C THR A 226 45.15 -9.61 12.70
N ASN A 227 46.44 -9.34 12.50
CA ASN A 227 47.16 -8.27 13.21
C ASN A 227 46.58 -6.89 12.86
N SER A 228 46.33 -6.61 11.58
CA SER A 228 45.68 -5.35 11.18
C SER A 228 44.25 -5.21 11.73
N LEU A 229 43.52 -6.32 11.91
CA LEU A 229 42.20 -6.30 12.55
C LEU A 229 42.31 -6.03 14.05
N GLU A 230 43.30 -6.60 14.73
CA GLU A 230 43.58 -6.36 16.15
C GLU A 230 44.06 -4.93 16.41
N GLU A 231 44.78 -4.31 15.48
CA GLU A 231 45.17 -2.89 15.55
C GLU A 231 43.97 -1.94 15.39
N VAL A 232 42.95 -2.34 14.61
CA VAL A 232 41.75 -1.51 14.36
C VAL A 232 40.71 -1.61 15.48
N LYS A 233 40.59 -2.77 16.15
CA LYS A 233 39.65 -3.00 17.26
C LYS A 233 39.67 -1.91 18.36
N PRO A 234 40.81 -1.49 18.93
CA PRO A 234 40.84 -0.48 20.00
C PRO A 234 40.44 0.93 19.51
N VAL A 235 40.56 1.22 18.22
CA VAL A 235 40.14 2.50 17.61
C VAL A 235 38.62 2.57 17.43
N THR A 236 37.95 1.41 17.28
CA THR A 236 36.48 1.31 17.19
C THR A 236 35.79 1.25 18.54
N GLU A 237 36.44 0.73 19.58
CA GLU A 237 35.85 0.63 20.94
C GLU A 237 35.92 1.96 21.73
N THR A 238 36.73 2.93 21.31
CA THR A 238 36.94 4.21 22.02
C THR A 238 36.14 5.40 21.48
N LYS A 239 35.26 5.21 20.50
CA LYS A 239 34.35 6.27 20.03
C LYS A 239 32.97 6.18 20.69
N THR A 240 32.84 6.92 21.80
CA THR A 240 31.70 7.70 22.33
C THR A 240 30.25 7.17 22.20
N PRO A 241 29.42 7.31 23.25
CA PRO A 241 28.00 6.94 23.22
C PRO A 241 27.27 7.67 22.10
N PHE A 242 26.71 6.89 21.17
CA PHE A 242 25.97 7.33 20.01
C PHE A 242 24.63 7.96 20.43
N PHE A 243 24.62 9.27 20.69
CA PHE A 243 23.39 10.06 20.60
C PHE A 243 23.12 10.39 19.13
N GLY A 244 22.74 9.37 18.36
CA GLY A 244 22.18 9.54 17.02
C GLY A 244 20.74 10.05 17.14
N SER A 245 20.45 11.24 16.63
CA SER A 245 19.08 11.72 16.52
C SER A 245 18.30 10.76 15.61
N HIS A 246 17.24 10.14 16.11
CA HIS A 246 16.39 9.17 15.38
C HIS A 246 15.99 9.62 13.96
N ASP A 247 15.87 10.93 13.72
CA ASP A 247 15.52 11.47 12.40
C ASP A 247 16.61 11.29 11.33
N ARG A 248 17.89 11.31 11.71
CA ARG A 248 18.99 11.06 10.75
C ARG A 248 19.07 9.59 10.39
N ASP A 249 18.90 8.69 11.35
CA ASP A 249 18.93 7.25 11.11
C ASP A 249 17.75 6.81 10.23
N LYS A 250 16.57 7.42 10.44
CA LYS A 250 15.40 7.21 9.57
C LYS A 250 15.66 7.70 8.15
N PHE A 251 16.20 8.90 7.97
CA PHE A 251 16.52 9.43 6.64
C PHE A 251 17.54 8.55 5.89
N ILE A 252 18.56 8.07 6.60
CA ILE A 252 19.57 7.15 6.04
C ILE A 252 18.91 5.82 5.65
N TYR A 253 18.03 5.27 6.49
CA TYR A 253 17.31 4.03 6.20
C TYR A 253 16.40 4.17 4.97
N ASP A 254 15.65 5.26 4.85
CA ASP A 254 14.76 5.54 3.73
C ASP A 254 15.55 5.74 2.42
N THR A 255 16.70 6.41 2.50
CA THR A 255 17.60 6.61 1.35
C THR A 255 18.20 5.28 0.89
N LEU A 256 18.68 4.45 1.82
CA LEU A 256 19.26 3.13 1.53
C LEU A 256 18.23 2.16 0.96
N THR A 257 17.00 2.17 1.45
CA THR A 257 15.93 1.31 0.91
C THR A 257 15.55 1.72 -0.52
N SER A 258 15.47 3.02 -0.81
CA SER A 258 15.24 3.53 -2.17
C SER A 258 16.36 3.14 -3.16
N GLN A 259 17.62 3.30 -2.75
CA GLN A 259 18.77 2.89 -3.55
C GLN A 259 18.82 1.37 -3.77
N THR A 260 18.50 0.57 -2.74
CA THR A 260 18.44 -0.88 -2.84
C THR A 260 17.36 -1.35 -3.82
N ALA A 261 16.19 -0.70 -3.83
CA ALA A 261 15.13 -1.01 -4.79
C ALA A 261 15.57 -0.72 -6.24
N SER A 262 16.24 0.40 -6.45
CA SER A 262 16.79 0.79 -7.76
C SER A 262 17.85 -0.19 -8.27
N LEU A 263 18.76 -0.62 -7.39
CA LEU A 263 19.79 -1.61 -7.72
C LEU A 263 19.18 -2.98 -8.08
N LYS A 264 18.16 -3.44 -7.34
CA LYS A 264 17.46 -4.70 -7.67
C LYS A 264 16.81 -4.67 -9.05
N LEU A 265 16.23 -3.53 -9.44
CA LEU A 265 15.67 -3.36 -10.79
C LEU A 265 16.74 -3.39 -11.87
N MET A 266 17.90 -2.76 -11.63
CA MET A 266 19.00 -2.80 -12.59
C MET A 266 19.57 -4.21 -12.75
N VAL A 267 19.80 -4.93 -11.64
CA VAL A 267 20.28 -6.33 -11.68
C VAL A 267 19.27 -7.24 -12.39
N GLY A 268 17.97 -7.08 -12.14
CA GLY A 268 16.95 -7.84 -12.86
C GLY A 268 16.92 -7.57 -14.36
N ARG A 269 17.18 -6.32 -14.77
CA ARG A 269 17.31 -5.96 -16.20
C ARG A 269 18.57 -6.55 -16.83
N THR A 270 19.70 -6.53 -16.14
CA THR A 270 20.95 -7.13 -16.65
C THR A 270 20.85 -8.65 -16.78
N ASP A 271 20.23 -9.35 -15.82
CA ASP A 271 20.01 -10.80 -15.91
C ASP A 271 19.08 -11.16 -17.08
N SER A 272 18.08 -10.31 -17.36
CA SER A 272 17.17 -10.51 -18.49
C SER A 272 17.88 -10.27 -19.83
N LEU A 273 18.80 -9.31 -19.89
CA LEU A 273 19.62 -9.03 -21.07
C LEU A 273 20.64 -10.16 -21.31
N LEU A 274 21.29 -10.67 -20.27
CA LEU A 274 22.21 -11.81 -20.36
C LEU A 274 21.51 -13.06 -20.93
N LYS A 275 20.31 -13.37 -20.43
CA LYS A 275 19.50 -14.48 -20.95
C LYS A 275 19.08 -14.29 -22.41
N LEU A 276 18.87 -13.04 -22.85
CA LEU A 276 18.57 -12.70 -24.24
C LEU A 276 19.81 -12.88 -25.13
N VAL A 277 20.99 -12.45 -24.65
CA VAL A 277 22.26 -12.61 -25.35
C VAL A 277 22.63 -14.09 -25.51
N ASP A 278 22.50 -14.90 -24.46
CA ASP A 278 22.73 -16.36 -24.53
C ASP A 278 21.79 -17.03 -25.55
N LYS A 279 20.55 -16.53 -25.68
CA LYS A 279 19.57 -17.03 -26.64
C LYS A 279 19.81 -16.57 -28.09
N LEU A 280 20.60 -15.52 -28.28
CA LEU A 280 21.02 -15.04 -29.61
C LEU A 280 22.33 -15.67 -30.07
N LEU A 281 23.12 -16.22 -29.13
CA LEU A 281 24.39 -16.89 -29.37
C LEU A 281 24.26 -18.43 -29.45
N SER A 282 23.07 -18.98 -29.20
CA SER A 282 22.71 -20.40 -29.36
C SER A 282 21.84 -20.63 -30.59
#